data_AF-A0A417HY31-F1
#
_entry.id   AF-A0A417HY31-F1
#
_cell.length_a   1.000
_cell.length_b   1.000
_cell.length_c   1.000
_cell.angle_alpha   90.00
_cell.angle_beta   90.00
_cell.angle_gamma   90.00
#
_symmetry.space_group_name_H-M   'P 1'
#
loop_
_entity.id
_entity.type
_entity.pdbx_description
1 polymer ?
#
loop_
_entity_poly.entity_id
_entity_poly.type
_entity_poly.pdbx_seq_one_letter_code
_entity_poly.pdbx_strand_id
1 'polypeptide(L)' 'MRNVCLGNDEPSEYSGAKQARKILEQAAALFASGTMNNEDKTTFMDEMTRLYLASKKNRRKW' A
#
# COMPACT_ATOMS: atom_id res chain seq x y z
N MET A 1 11.26 32.37 5.03
CA MET A 1 11.65 30.94 4.94
C MET A 1 10.75 30.16 5.90
N ARG A 2 9.84 29.32 5.39
CA ARG A 2 8.93 28.55 6.25
C ARG A 2 9.61 27.23 6.61
N ASN A 3 9.91 27.04 7.90
CA ASN A 3 10.33 25.75 8.44
C ASN A 3 9.24 24.73 8.16
N VAL A 4 9.54 23.76 7.31
CA VAL A 4 8.73 22.56 7.13
C VAL A 4 8.90 21.75 8.40
N CYS A 5 7.81 21.56 9.15
CA CYS A 5 7.78 20.66 10.29
C CYS A 5 8.16 19.26 9.79
N LEU A 6 9.40 18.84 10.07
CA LEU A 6 9.82 17.45 10.05
C LEU A 6 9.03 16.74 11.14
N GLY A 7 7.81 16.31 10.80
CA GLY A 7 7.00 15.46 11.64
C GLY A 7 7.79 14.19 11.88
N ASN A 8 8.09 13.92 13.14
CA ASN A 8 8.81 12.75 13.58
C ASN A 8 8.17 11.48 12.98
N ASP A 9 8.84 10.87 12.00
CA ASP A 9 8.57 9.54 11.47
C ASP A 9 9.00 8.46 12.48
N GLU A 10 8.64 8.61 13.76
CA GLU A 10 8.75 7.50 14.71
C GLU A 10 7.68 6.48 14.29
N PRO A 11 8.07 5.31 13.76
CA PRO A 11 7.14 4.41 13.12
C PRO A 11 6.34 3.70 14.20
N SER A 12 5.23 4.33 14.62
CA SER A 12 4.15 3.80 15.46
C SER A 12 4.31 2.29 15.70
N GLU A 13 4.64 1.92 16.94
CA GLU A 13 4.71 0.53 17.44
C GLU A 13 3.36 -0.22 17.36
N TYR A 14 2.39 0.29 16.62
CA TYR A 14 1.16 -0.40 16.32
C TYR A 14 1.45 -1.59 15.41
N SER A 15 1.13 -2.81 15.87
CA SER A 15 1.46 -4.06 15.16
C SER A 15 0.97 -4.06 13.69
N GLY A 16 -0.16 -3.42 13.42
CA GLY A 16 -0.72 -3.25 12.08
C GLY A 16 0.16 -2.40 11.15
N ALA A 17 0.83 -1.36 11.67
CA ALA A 17 1.72 -0.52 10.86
C ALA A 17 2.97 -1.31 10.44
N LYS A 18 3.54 -2.10 11.36
CA LYS A 18 4.68 -2.99 11.05
C LYS A 18 4.31 -4.09 10.05
N GLN A 19 3.11 -4.66 10.17
CA GLN A 19 2.58 -5.62 9.20
C GLN A 19 2.37 -4.99 7.82
N ALA A 20 1.77 -3.79 7.77
CA ALA A 20 1.56 -3.06 6.52
C ALA A 20 2.90 -2.74 5.82
N ARG A 21 3.92 -2.30 6.58
CA ARG A 21 5.26 -2.07 6.05
C ARG A 21 5.85 -3.33 5.41
N LYS A 22 5.75 -4.48 6.08
CA LYS A 22 6.24 -5.76 5.54
C LYS A 22 5.55 -6.15 4.23
N ILE A 23 4.23 -5.96 4.16
CA ILE A 23 3.45 -6.25 2.93
C ILE A 23 3.91 -5.33 1.78
N LEU A 24 4.14 -4.05 2.07
CA LEU A 24 4.62 -3.09 1.06
C LEU A 24 6.03 -3.43 0.57
N GLU A 25 6.96 -3.80 1.47
CA GLU A 25 8.31 -4.24 1.09
C GLU A 25 8.29 -5.51 0.25
N GLN A 26 7.49 -6.50 0.64
CA GLN A 26 7.37 -7.75 -0.12
C GLN A 26 6.77 -7.52 -1.50
N ALA A 27 5.72 -6.68 -1.60
CA ALA A 27 5.15 -6.29 -2.88
C ALA A 27 6.19 -5.57 -3.75
N ALA A 28 6.90 -4.57 -3.20
CA ALA A 28 7.94 -3.83 -3.92
C ALA A 28 9.07 -4.75 -4.41
N ALA A 29 9.50 -5.71 -3.59
CA ALA A 29 10.52 -6.70 -3.97
C ALA A 29 10.05 -7.61 -5.11
N LEU A 30 8.77 -8.04 -5.11
CA LEU A 30 8.17 -8.80 -6.20
C LEU A 30 8.11 -8.00 -7.51
N PHE A 31 7.83 -6.70 -7.44
CA PHE A 31 7.86 -5.81 -8.61
C PHE A 31 9.26 -5.55 -9.14
N ALA A 32 10.24 -5.35 -8.25
CA ALA A 32 11.61 -4.98 -8.60
C ALA A 32 12.48 -6.18 -9.04
N SER A 33 12.22 -7.40 -8.54
CA SER A 33 13.03 -8.57 -8.90
C SER A 33 12.79 -9.07 -10.33
N GLY A 34 11.78 -8.55 -11.03
CA GLY A 34 11.52 -8.85 -12.44
C GLY A 34 10.91 -10.22 -12.72
N THR A 35 10.54 -10.99 -11.69
CA THR A 35 9.93 -12.32 -11.86
C THR A 35 8.44 -12.30 -12.21
N MET A 36 7.78 -11.14 -12.10
CA MET A 36 6.39 -10.96 -12.54
C MET A 36 6.33 -10.60 -14.02
N ASN A 37 5.65 -11.44 -14.79
CA ASN A 37 5.34 -11.14 -16.19
C ASN A 37 4.35 -9.95 -16.27
N ASN A 38 4.18 -9.35 -17.45
CA ASN A 38 3.30 -8.19 -17.62
C ASN A 38 1.81 -8.50 -17.30
N GLU A 39 1.38 -9.74 -17.49
CA GLU A 39 0.04 -10.20 -17.13
C GLU A 39 -0.17 -10.22 -15.60
N ASP A 40 0.81 -10.69 -14.85
CA ASP A 40 0.77 -10.71 -13.39
C ASP A 40 0.75 -9.29 -12.81
N LYS A 41 1.52 -8.36 -13.41
CA LYS A 41 1.51 -6.94 -13.03
C LYS A 41 0.14 -6.31 -13.25
N THR A 42 -0.48 -6.61 -14.40
CA THR A 42 -1.81 -6.10 -14.76
C THR A 42 -2.85 -6.64 -13.80
N THR A 43 -2.81 -7.95 -13.53
CA THR A 43 -3.72 -8.64 -12.61
C THR A 43 -3.64 -8.07 -11.19
N PHE A 44 -2.42 -7.82 -10.70
CA PHE A 44 -2.24 -7.20 -9.39
C PHE A 44 -2.85 -5.79 -9.31
N MET A 45 -2.59 -4.95 -10.31
CA MET A 45 -3.09 -3.57 -10.32
C MET A 45 -4.62 -3.52 -10.41
N ASP A 46 -5.22 -4.44 -11.17
CA ASP A 46 -6.67 -4.58 -11.27
C ASP A 46 -7.30 -5.04 -9.94
N GLU A 47 -6.74 -6.05 -9.28
CA GLU A 47 -7.19 -6.51 -7.97
C GLU A 47 -7.07 -5.41 -6.91
N MET A 48 -5.96 -4.69 -6.85
CA MET A 48 -5.78 -3.56 -5.92
C MET A 48 -6.79 -2.43 -6.17
N THR A 49 -7.05 -2.10 -7.44
CA THR A 49 -8.05 -1.09 -7.82
C THR A 49 -9.46 -1.54 -7.44
N ARG A 50 -9.80 -2.80 -7.72
CA ARG A 50 -11.07 -3.42 -7.34
C ARG A 50 -11.28 -3.38 -5.82
N LEU A 51 -10.26 -3.74 -5.04
CA LEU A 51 -10.31 -3.78 -3.58
C LEU A 51 -10.48 -2.38 -2.98
N TYR A 52 -9.79 -1.37 -3.53
CA TYR A 52 -9.98 0.03 -3.16
C TYR A 52 -11.42 0.51 -3.44
N LEU A 53 -11.95 0.24 -4.63
CA LEU A 53 -13.32 0.62 -5.00
C LEU A 53 -14.37 -0.09 -4.13
N ALA A 54 -14.16 -1.38 -3.82
CA ALA A 54 -15.02 -2.15 -2.92
C ALA A 54 -15.01 -1.59 -1.48
N SER A 55 -13.84 -1.17 -0.99
CA SER A 55 -13.70 -0.47 0.30
C SER A 55 -14.48 0.84 0.33
N LYS A 56 -14.50 1.58 -0.79
CA LYS A 56 -15.26 2.84 -0.92
C LYS A 56 -16.77 2.62 -1.09
N LYS A 57 -17.21 1.55 -1.75
CA LYS A 57 -18.64 1.23 -1.95
C LYS A 57 -19.40 0.99 -0.63
N ASN A 58 -18.72 0.50 0.41
CA ASN A 58 -19.31 0.27 1.74
C ASN A 58 -19.34 1.51 2.65
N ARG A 59 -18.92 2.69 2.15
CA ARG A 59 -18.89 3.93 2.95
C ARG A 59 -20.20 4.73 2.98
N ARG A 60 -21.25 4.31 2.27
CA ARG A 60 -22.63 4.80 2.52
C ARG A 60 -23.28 3.94 3.60
N LYS A 61 -22.92 4.21 4.85
CA LYS A 61 -23.86 4.07 5.96
C LYS A 61 -24.42 5.47 6.22
N TRP A 62 -25.72 5.55 6.40
CA TRP A 62 -26.57 6.75 6.47
C TRP A 62 -26.93 7.34 5.10
#